data_AF-A0A2G5CMR3-F1
#
_entry.id   AF-A0A2G5CMR3-F1
#
_cell.length_a   1.000
_cell.length_b   1.000
_cell.length_c   1.000
_cell.angle_alpha   90.00
_cell.angle_beta   90.00
_cell.angle_gamma   90.00
#
_symmetry.space_group_name_H-M   'P 1'
#
loop_
_entity.id
_entity.type
_entity.pdbx_description
1 polymer ?
#
loop_
_entity_poly.entity_id
_entity_poly.type
_entity_poly.pdbx_seq_one_letter_code
_entity_poly.pdbx_strand_id
1 'polypeptide(L)'
;METQGIYVLLAAAFIKLKPFLLMVFLQVGYAFLYIVSMLCLNRGLSHYILVVYRHAAATIAVAPFALIFERKNRPKMTLKIFIKIMALAWIEPVIDQNLYYLGMKYTSATFSSALYNIVPAITFIMAIILRLEKVNLKRRHSQAKIVGTIVTMGGAMIMTLYKGPILEMFSEKSSAHIETTSTNVGTGQNFLVGTLVLLCSCVIWSGFFILQSITLREYPAELSLTSLIVFLGMVQGAAVALVMEHDFKAWAIGFDSRLLAPVYSGIVGSAMAYYLQGVVTKERGPVFVTAFNPLCMIIVAALGSLILAEQLHLGSVIGAIVIVIGLYSVIWGKSQDHIGSPTLTEGKGNSLELPIVAKDIMDHENTHSGPI
;
A
#
# COMPACT_ATOMS: atom_id res chain seq x y z
N MET A 1 14.19 -12.92 -37.12
CA MET A 1 15.00 -13.05 -35.90
C MET A 1 15.06 -11.77 -35.06
N GLU A 2 15.21 -10.57 -35.64
CA GLU A 2 15.25 -9.31 -34.87
C GLU A 2 13.97 -8.99 -34.09
N THR A 3 12.79 -9.25 -34.67
CA THR A 3 11.50 -8.95 -34.03
C THR A 3 11.24 -9.80 -32.79
N GLN A 4 11.64 -11.09 -32.80
CA GLN A 4 11.55 -11.96 -31.63
C GLN A 4 12.49 -11.52 -30.49
N GLY A 5 13.66 -10.96 -30.82
CA GLY A 5 14.55 -10.36 -29.84
C GLY A 5 13.93 -9.16 -29.13
N ILE A 6 13.23 -8.30 -29.87
CA ILE A 6 12.54 -7.12 -29.32
C ILE A 6 11.40 -7.55 -28.37
N TYR A 7 10.57 -8.53 -28.73
CA TYR A 7 9.49 -9.00 -27.84
C TYR A 7 10.01 -9.59 -26.54
N VAL A 8 11.10 -10.38 -26.58
CA VAL A 8 11.74 -10.92 -25.39
C VAL A 8 12.32 -9.82 -24.51
N LEU A 9 12.93 -8.79 -25.12
CA LEU A 9 13.53 -7.66 -24.42
C LEU A 9 12.45 -6.75 -23.79
N LEU A 10 11.34 -6.51 -24.50
CA LEU A 10 10.16 -5.81 -23.98
C LEU A 10 9.49 -6.59 -22.85
N ALA A 11 9.32 -7.91 -23.00
CA ALA A 11 8.77 -8.77 -21.94
C ALA A 11 9.67 -8.77 -20.70
N ALA A 12 10.98 -8.86 -20.86
CA ALA A 12 11.94 -8.78 -19.76
C ALA A 12 11.93 -7.40 -19.08
N ALA A 13 11.81 -6.32 -19.85
CA ALA A 13 11.66 -4.97 -19.32
C ALA A 13 10.34 -4.83 -18.53
N PHE A 14 9.24 -5.36 -19.06
CA PHE A 14 7.93 -5.33 -18.41
C PHE A 14 7.94 -6.12 -17.09
N ILE A 15 8.54 -7.31 -17.06
CA ILE A 15 8.70 -8.10 -15.82
C ILE A 15 9.49 -7.33 -14.77
N LYS A 16 10.58 -6.63 -15.16
CA LYS A 16 11.37 -5.81 -14.24
C LYS A 16 10.58 -4.60 -13.72
N LEU A 17 9.77 -3.97 -14.57
CA LEU A 17 9.03 -2.74 -14.26
C LEU A 17 7.70 -3.00 -13.55
N LYS A 18 7.10 -4.18 -13.72
CA LYS A 18 5.79 -4.55 -13.15
C LYS A 18 5.65 -4.20 -11.66
N PRO A 19 6.58 -4.59 -10.75
CA PRO A 19 6.44 -4.24 -9.33
C PRO A 19 6.38 -2.74 -9.06
N PHE A 20 7.07 -1.94 -9.87
CA PHE A 20 7.07 -0.48 -9.75
C PHE A 20 5.74 0.12 -10.19
N LEU A 21 5.21 -0.33 -11.34
CA LEU A 21 3.91 0.13 -11.84
C LEU A 21 2.78 -0.22 -10.87
N LEU A 22 2.81 -1.43 -10.30
CA LEU A 22 1.83 -1.84 -9.29
C LEU A 22 1.90 -0.95 -8.06
N MET A 23 3.11 -0.64 -7.56
CA MET A 23 3.26 0.24 -6.40
C MET A 23 2.80 1.68 -6.71
N VAL A 24 3.18 2.25 -7.85
CA VAL A 24 2.71 3.60 -8.24
C VAL A 24 1.18 3.64 -8.33
N PHE A 25 0.58 2.64 -9.00
CA PHE A 25 -0.88 2.52 -9.09
C PHE A 25 -1.53 2.46 -7.70
N LEU A 26 -0.98 1.67 -6.77
CA LEU A 26 -1.45 1.61 -5.40
C LEU A 26 -1.36 2.96 -4.66
N GLN A 27 -0.25 3.68 -4.79
CA GLN A 27 -0.10 4.98 -4.12
C GLN A 27 -1.08 6.03 -4.66
N VAL A 28 -1.40 6.00 -5.96
CA VAL A 28 -2.47 6.82 -6.54
C VAL A 28 -3.82 6.45 -5.92
N GLY A 29 -4.15 5.16 -5.84
CA GLY A 29 -5.39 4.68 -5.23
C GLY A 29 -5.53 5.09 -3.76
N TYR A 30 -4.44 5.00 -2.99
CA TYR A 30 -4.40 5.46 -1.60
C TYR A 30 -4.58 6.98 -1.50
N ALA A 31 -3.99 7.78 -2.38
CA ALA A 31 -4.12 9.23 -2.30
C ALA A 31 -5.59 9.71 -2.37
N PHE A 32 -6.38 9.15 -3.27
CA PHE A 32 -7.83 9.40 -3.31
C PHE A 32 -8.56 8.90 -2.05
N LEU A 33 -8.09 7.79 -1.47
CA LEU A 33 -8.67 7.22 -0.25
C LEU A 33 -8.51 8.12 0.97
N TYR A 34 -7.40 8.86 1.10
CA TYR A 34 -7.21 9.84 2.18
C TYR A 34 -8.30 10.93 2.13
N ILE A 35 -8.59 11.46 0.94
CA ILE A 35 -9.62 12.48 0.74
C ILE A 35 -11.02 11.92 1.04
N VAL A 36 -11.36 10.77 0.46
CA VAL A 36 -12.67 10.11 0.65
C VAL A 36 -12.92 9.76 2.12
N SER A 37 -11.89 9.24 2.82
CA SER A 37 -12.00 8.87 4.23
C SER A 37 -12.21 10.09 5.11
N MET A 38 -11.46 11.17 4.89
CA MET A 38 -11.61 12.41 5.67
C MET A 38 -13.01 13.01 5.50
N LEU A 39 -13.54 13.03 4.27
CA LEU A 39 -14.90 13.53 4.00
C LEU A 39 -15.97 12.73 4.76
N CYS A 40 -15.79 11.41 4.91
CA CYS A 40 -16.74 10.56 5.64
C CYS A 40 -16.68 10.77 7.15
N LEU A 41 -15.48 10.87 7.71
CA LEU A 41 -15.28 11.13 9.13
C LEU A 41 -15.86 12.50 9.54
N ASN A 42 -15.69 13.52 8.69
CA ASN A 42 -16.26 14.86 8.92
C ASN A 42 -17.79 14.88 8.85
N ARG A 43 -18.42 13.95 8.12
CA ARG A 43 -19.88 13.79 8.05
C ARG A 43 -20.47 12.99 9.23
N GLY A 44 -19.64 12.67 10.23
CA GLY A 44 -20.06 12.02 11.47
C GLY A 44 -20.23 10.50 11.38
N LEU A 45 -19.74 9.87 10.30
CA LEU A 45 -19.79 8.40 10.18
C LEU A 45 -18.88 7.77 11.25
N SER A 46 -19.39 6.76 11.97
CA SER A 46 -18.58 6.00 12.91
C SER A 46 -17.49 5.24 12.15
N HIS A 47 -16.23 5.48 12.52
CA HIS A 47 -15.07 4.85 11.87
C HIS A 47 -15.06 3.33 12.03
N TYR A 48 -15.57 2.81 13.15
CA TYR A 48 -15.73 1.37 13.36
C TYR A 48 -16.65 0.74 12.29
N ILE A 49 -17.79 1.38 12.03
CA ILE A 49 -18.76 0.92 11.04
C ILE A 49 -18.18 1.06 9.63
N LEU A 50 -17.51 2.18 9.32
CA LEU A 50 -16.85 2.38 8.03
C LEU A 50 -15.88 1.24 7.69
N VAL A 51 -15.07 0.82 8.67
CA VAL A 51 -14.12 -0.28 8.52
C VAL A 51 -14.83 -1.59 8.19
N VAL A 52 -15.93 -1.92 8.87
CA VAL A 52 -16.71 -3.14 8.60
C VAL A 52 -17.22 -3.16 7.17
N TYR A 53 -17.89 -2.08 6.73
CA TYR A 53 -18.45 -2.00 5.38
C TYR A 53 -17.37 -1.99 4.29
N ARG A 54 -16.22 -1.36 4.57
CA ARG A 54 -15.05 -1.40 3.68
C ARG A 54 -14.56 -2.83 3.46
N HIS A 55 -14.39 -3.61 4.53
CA HIS A 55 -13.92 -4.99 4.40
C HIS A 55 -15.01 -5.93 3.88
N ALA A 56 -16.28 -5.63 4.08
CA ALA A 56 -17.39 -6.34 3.42
C ALA A 56 -17.34 -6.14 1.91
N ALA A 57 -17.21 -4.90 1.43
CA ALA A 57 -17.07 -4.59 0.01
C ALA A 57 -15.80 -5.25 -0.57
N ALA A 58 -14.67 -5.19 0.14
CA ALA A 58 -13.44 -5.85 -0.25
C ALA A 58 -13.61 -7.38 -0.39
N THR A 59 -14.26 -8.02 0.59
CA THR A 59 -14.53 -9.46 0.58
C THR A 59 -15.37 -9.85 -0.62
N ILE A 60 -16.47 -9.15 -0.88
CA ILE A 60 -17.37 -9.41 -2.02
C ILE A 60 -16.60 -9.26 -3.34
N ALA A 61 -15.73 -8.26 -3.43
CA ALA A 61 -14.94 -8.01 -4.63
C ALA A 61 -13.88 -9.09 -4.88
N VAL A 62 -13.10 -9.52 -3.87
CA VAL A 62 -11.93 -10.38 -4.07
C VAL A 62 -12.21 -11.88 -3.95
N ALA A 63 -13.20 -12.28 -3.13
CA ALA A 63 -13.47 -13.70 -2.85
C ALA A 63 -13.82 -14.53 -4.10
N PRO A 64 -14.64 -14.03 -5.07
CA PRO A 64 -14.92 -14.78 -6.29
C PRO A 64 -13.66 -15.10 -7.09
N PHE A 65 -12.78 -14.10 -7.26
CA PHE A 65 -11.52 -14.28 -7.99
C PHE A 65 -10.59 -15.27 -7.29
N ALA A 66 -10.51 -15.22 -5.95
CA ALA A 66 -9.75 -16.20 -5.20
C ALA A 66 -10.29 -17.63 -5.41
N LEU A 67 -11.61 -17.82 -5.45
CA LEU A 67 -12.26 -19.12 -5.67
C LEU A 67 -12.13 -19.63 -7.11
N ILE A 68 -12.07 -18.73 -8.09
CA ILE A 68 -11.94 -19.10 -9.50
C ILE A 68 -10.47 -19.41 -9.84
N PHE A 69 -9.54 -18.53 -9.49
CA PHE A 69 -8.16 -18.61 -9.97
C PHE A 69 -7.23 -19.46 -9.10
N GLU A 70 -7.46 -19.52 -7.79
CA GLU A 70 -6.51 -20.17 -6.87
C GLU A 70 -7.03 -21.43 -6.21
N ARG A 71 -8.32 -21.79 -6.35
CA ARG A 71 -8.93 -22.93 -5.64
C ARG A 71 -8.16 -24.24 -5.76
N LYS A 72 -7.53 -24.51 -6.92
CA LYS A 72 -6.75 -25.74 -7.15
C LYS A 72 -5.29 -25.63 -6.68
N ASN A 73 -4.76 -24.42 -6.54
CA ASN A 73 -3.35 -24.16 -6.26
C ASN A 73 -3.09 -23.76 -4.80
N ARG A 74 -4.13 -23.75 -3.95
CA ARG A 74 -4.04 -23.39 -2.53
C ARG A 74 -3.21 -24.40 -1.74
N PRO A 75 -2.21 -23.95 -0.97
CA PRO A 75 -1.56 -24.76 0.05
C PRO A 75 -2.56 -25.27 1.08
N LYS A 76 -2.24 -26.39 1.75
CA LYS A 76 -3.07 -26.91 2.84
C LYS A 76 -3.13 -25.90 3.99
N MET A 77 -4.34 -25.55 4.43
CA MET A 77 -4.54 -24.66 5.56
C MET A 77 -4.19 -25.40 6.87
N THR A 78 -3.05 -25.08 7.46
CA THR A 78 -2.67 -25.57 8.80
C THR A 78 -3.14 -24.58 9.86
N LEU A 79 -3.30 -25.05 11.11
CA LEU A 79 -3.67 -24.18 12.23
C LEU A 79 -2.69 -23.01 12.41
N LYS A 80 -1.39 -23.25 12.22
CA LYS A 80 -0.35 -22.21 12.30
C LYS A 80 -0.55 -21.12 11.24
N ILE A 81 -0.85 -21.50 10.00
CA ILE A 81 -1.12 -20.53 8.91
C ILE A 81 -2.41 -19.77 9.23
N PHE A 82 -3.46 -20.48 9.65
CA PHE A 82 -4.73 -19.85 10.02
C PHE A 82 -4.57 -18.81 11.13
N ILE A 83 -3.81 -19.11 12.20
CA ILE A 83 -3.51 -18.16 13.27
C ILE A 83 -2.76 -16.92 12.75
N LYS A 84 -1.81 -17.08 11.82
CA LYS A 84 -1.13 -15.94 11.19
C LYS A 84 -2.08 -15.08 10.38
N ILE A 85 -3.01 -15.69 9.63
CA ILE A 85 -4.02 -14.96 8.86
C ILE A 85 -4.99 -14.23 9.80
N MET A 86 -5.43 -14.88 10.88
CA MET A 86 -6.22 -14.25 11.93
C MET A 86 -5.50 -13.06 12.56
N ALA A 87 -4.20 -13.17 12.81
CA ALA A 87 -3.38 -12.08 13.31
C ALA A 87 -3.23 -10.95 12.28
N LEU A 88 -3.06 -11.27 10.98
CA LEU A 88 -3.05 -10.27 9.91
C LEU A 88 -4.38 -9.48 9.86
N ALA A 89 -5.50 -10.20 9.96
CA ALA A 89 -6.84 -9.62 10.00
C ALA A 89 -7.10 -8.78 11.26
N TRP A 90 -6.45 -9.10 12.37
CA TRP A 90 -6.58 -8.34 13.61
C TRP A 90 -5.69 -7.10 13.62
N ILE A 91 -4.44 -7.24 13.19
CA ILE A 91 -3.44 -6.18 13.20
C ILE A 91 -3.88 -5.04 12.31
N GLU A 92 -4.29 -5.33 11.07
CA GLU A 92 -4.51 -4.28 10.10
C GLU A 92 -5.98 -3.88 9.94
N PRO A 93 -6.90 -4.76 9.49
CA PRO A 93 -8.29 -4.38 9.31
C PRO A 93 -8.93 -3.83 10.58
N VAL A 94 -8.58 -4.36 11.74
CA VAL A 94 -9.22 -4.02 13.02
C VAL A 94 -8.42 -2.97 13.78
N ILE A 95 -7.18 -3.26 14.19
CA ILE A 95 -6.45 -2.33 15.06
C ILE A 95 -5.93 -1.13 14.28
N ASP A 96 -5.07 -1.35 13.29
CA ASP A 96 -4.38 -0.28 12.58
C ASP A 96 -5.38 0.70 11.99
N GLN A 97 -6.38 0.19 11.29
CA GLN A 97 -7.30 1.04 10.56
C GLN A 97 -8.18 1.91 11.47
N ASN A 98 -8.62 1.37 12.62
CA ASN A 98 -9.36 2.16 13.59
C ASN A 98 -8.47 3.20 14.29
N LEU A 99 -7.24 2.83 14.66
CA LEU A 99 -6.27 3.78 15.22
C LEU A 99 -5.93 4.89 14.21
N TYR A 100 -5.74 4.53 12.94
CA TYR A 100 -5.50 5.47 11.86
C TYR A 100 -6.64 6.48 11.71
N TYR A 101 -7.89 6.03 11.65
CA TYR A 101 -9.03 6.94 11.53
C TYR A 101 -9.23 7.80 12.79
N LEU A 102 -9.00 7.24 13.98
CA LEU A 102 -9.05 7.99 15.24
C LEU A 102 -7.95 9.07 15.28
N GLY A 103 -6.73 8.71 14.90
CA GLY A 103 -5.58 9.61 14.83
C GLY A 103 -5.77 10.72 13.79
N MET A 104 -6.31 10.38 12.62
CA MET A 104 -6.67 11.35 11.58
C MET A 104 -7.75 12.32 12.07
N LYS A 105 -8.77 11.84 12.78
CA LYS A 105 -9.85 12.68 13.34
C LYS A 105 -9.33 13.72 14.34
N TYR A 106 -8.29 13.40 15.10
CA TYR A 106 -7.66 14.32 16.07
C TYR A 106 -6.56 15.21 15.48
N THR A 107 -6.14 14.95 14.25
CA THR A 107 -5.07 15.69 13.58
C THR A 107 -5.55 16.23 12.23
N SER A 108 -5.14 15.63 11.12
CA SER A 108 -5.63 15.89 9.77
C SER A 108 -5.19 14.78 8.81
N ALA A 109 -5.79 14.73 7.61
CA ALA A 109 -5.37 13.81 6.55
C ALA A 109 -3.91 14.06 6.12
N THR A 110 -3.50 15.33 6.00
CA THR A 110 -2.14 15.74 5.60
C THR A 110 -1.11 15.42 6.68
N PHE A 111 -1.43 15.62 7.96
CA PHE A 111 -0.55 15.23 9.05
C PHE A 111 -0.43 13.70 9.17
N SER A 112 -1.52 12.96 8.96
CA SER A 112 -1.51 11.50 8.97
C SER A 112 -0.67 10.93 7.83
N SER A 113 -0.83 11.44 6.60
CA SER A 113 0.00 11.03 5.45
C SER A 113 1.47 11.39 5.66
N ALA A 114 1.76 12.46 6.38
CA ALA A 114 3.11 12.81 6.84
C ALA A 114 3.74 11.81 7.78
N LEU A 115 3.03 11.46 8.84
CA LEU A 115 3.57 10.57 9.84
C LEU A 115 3.81 9.15 9.28
N TYR A 116 2.99 8.75 8.30
CA TYR A 116 3.10 7.45 7.61
C TYR A 116 4.35 7.29 6.74
N ASN A 117 5.10 8.37 6.49
CA ASN A 117 6.40 8.27 5.81
C ASN A 117 7.49 7.65 6.69
N ILE A 118 7.24 7.47 8.00
CA ILE A 118 8.12 6.75 8.91
C ILE A 118 7.97 5.22 8.78
N VAL A 119 6.86 4.73 8.21
CA VAL A 119 6.58 3.29 8.03
C VAL A 119 7.73 2.53 7.34
N PRO A 120 8.31 3.00 6.21
CA PRO A 120 9.46 2.30 5.62
C PRO A 120 10.66 2.16 6.56
N ALA A 121 10.94 3.15 7.40
CA ALA A 121 12.03 3.07 8.37
C ALA A 121 11.75 2.02 9.46
N ILE A 122 10.55 2.03 10.03
CA ILE A 122 10.13 1.03 11.02
C ILE A 122 10.14 -0.37 10.41
N THR A 123 9.58 -0.53 9.20
CA THR A 123 9.54 -1.80 8.47
C THR A 123 10.94 -2.33 8.20
N PHE A 124 11.89 -1.46 7.83
CA PHE A 124 13.28 -1.84 7.63
C PHE A 124 13.93 -2.35 8.92
N ILE A 125 13.73 -1.64 10.05
CA ILE A 125 14.24 -2.07 11.37
C ILE A 125 13.65 -3.44 11.75
N MET A 126 12.33 -3.61 11.63
CA MET A 126 11.67 -4.90 11.91
C MET A 126 12.17 -6.02 11.01
N ALA A 127 12.39 -5.74 9.72
CA ALA A 127 12.93 -6.70 8.77
C ALA A 127 14.35 -7.16 9.12
N ILE A 128 15.19 -6.28 9.67
CA ILE A 128 16.53 -6.64 10.16
C ILE A 128 16.41 -7.54 11.40
N ILE A 129 15.62 -7.12 12.40
CA ILE A 129 15.44 -7.86 13.67
C ILE A 129 14.94 -9.29 13.40
N LEU A 130 13.99 -9.43 12.49
CA LEU A 130 13.40 -10.72 12.10
C LEU A 130 14.18 -11.46 11.00
N ARG A 131 15.36 -10.94 10.62
CA ARG A 131 16.26 -11.53 9.60
C ARG A 131 15.59 -11.76 8.25
N LEU A 132 14.59 -10.95 7.90
CA LEU A 132 13.96 -10.93 6.59
C LEU A 132 14.81 -10.20 5.55
N GLU A 133 15.63 -9.25 5.98
CA GLU A 133 16.61 -8.55 5.14
C GLU A 133 18.02 -8.73 5.72
N LYS A 134 18.97 -9.22 4.91
CA LYS A 134 20.38 -9.31 5.32
C LYS A 134 21.10 -8.02 4.94
N VAL A 135 21.38 -7.18 5.92
CA VAL A 135 22.11 -5.93 5.71
C VAL A 135 23.60 -6.18 5.94
N ASN A 136 24.39 -6.15 4.88
CA ASN A 136 25.84 -6.11 5.01
C ASN A 136 26.30 -4.65 4.86
N LEU A 137 26.54 -3.96 5.98
CA LEU A 137 26.89 -2.54 6.03
C LEU A 137 28.17 -2.18 5.25
N LYS A 138 28.99 -3.17 4.87
CA LYS A 138 30.17 -2.98 4.00
C LYS A 138 29.82 -2.93 2.51
N ARG A 139 28.64 -3.38 2.09
CA ARG A 139 28.21 -3.39 0.67
C ARG A 139 27.54 -2.07 0.32
N ARG A 140 28.00 -1.42 -0.77
CA ARG A 140 27.47 -0.14 -1.27
C ARG A 140 25.95 -0.16 -1.50
N HIS A 141 25.38 -1.28 -1.91
CA HIS A 141 23.93 -1.42 -2.10
C HIS A 141 23.13 -1.40 -0.80
N SER A 142 23.65 -2.03 0.26
CA SER A 142 23.02 -1.98 1.59
C SER A 142 23.09 -0.57 2.18
N GLN A 143 24.19 0.16 1.97
CA GLN A 143 24.31 1.56 2.36
C GLN A 143 23.32 2.45 1.60
N ALA A 144 23.16 2.25 0.29
CA ALA A 144 22.20 3.00 -0.52
C ALA A 144 20.75 2.84 -0.03
N LYS A 145 20.34 1.64 0.39
CA LYS A 145 19.01 1.42 0.99
C LYS A 145 18.81 2.20 2.29
N ILE A 146 19.80 2.19 3.18
CA ILE A 146 19.73 2.88 4.47
C ILE A 146 19.70 4.39 4.26
N VAL A 147 20.67 4.92 3.49
CA VAL A 147 20.76 6.35 3.19
C VAL A 147 19.52 6.82 2.44
N GLY A 148 19.06 6.06 1.44
CA GLY A 148 17.83 6.36 0.71
C GLY A 148 16.62 6.44 1.63
N THR A 149 16.47 5.52 2.58
CA THR A 149 15.36 5.55 3.56
C THR A 149 15.44 6.80 4.45
N ILE A 150 16.63 7.14 4.96
CA ILE A 150 16.86 8.34 5.79
C ILE A 150 16.57 9.61 4.99
N VAL A 151 17.05 9.70 3.75
CA VAL A 151 16.82 10.84 2.86
C VAL A 151 15.34 10.99 2.53
N THR A 152 14.63 9.88 2.26
CA THR A 152 13.19 9.91 1.97
C THR A 152 12.40 10.42 3.18
N MET A 153 12.77 9.97 4.39
CA MET A 153 12.17 10.44 5.64
C MET A 153 12.45 11.92 5.90
N GLY A 154 13.68 12.38 5.68
CA GLY A 154 14.05 13.80 5.77
C GLY A 154 13.27 14.66 4.78
N GLY A 155 13.10 14.19 3.54
CA GLY A 155 12.28 14.85 2.53
C GLY A 155 10.81 15.00 2.95
N ALA A 156 10.23 13.95 3.53
CA ALA A 156 8.89 13.99 4.09
C ALA A 156 8.75 15.04 5.21
N MET A 157 9.71 15.11 6.13
CA MET A 157 9.70 16.10 7.21
C MET A 157 9.82 17.53 6.68
N ILE A 158 10.69 17.77 5.69
CA ILE A 158 10.80 19.07 5.02
C ILE A 158 9.47 19.45 4.36
N MET A 159 8.84 18.49 3.67
CA MET A 159 7.57 18.70 2.97
C MET A 159 6.46 19.20 3.89
N THR A 160 6.49 18.80 5.16
CA THR A 160 5.40 19.00 6.13
C THR A 160 5.68 20.11 7.12
N LEU A 161 6.93 20.26 7.55
CA LEU A 161 7.31 21.21 8.61
C LEU A 161 7.84 22.53 8.05
N TYR A 162 8.44 22.53 6.86
CA TYR A 162 8.98 23.74 6.27
C TYR A 162 7.92 24.46 5.45
N LYS A 163 7.28 25.47 6.06
CA LYS A 163 6.41 26.41 5.34
C LYS A 163 7.26 27.54 4.76
N GLY A 164 7.65 27.38 3.50
CA GLY A 164 8.27 28.46 2.71
C GLY A 164 7.24 29.35 2.03
N PRO A 165 7.67 30.27 1.13
CA PRO A 165 6.77 31.11 0.35
C PRO A 165 5.71 30.30 -0.39
N ILE A 166 4.52 30.89 -0.54
CA ILE A 166 3.42 30.30 -1.30
C ILE A 166 3.80 30.33 -2.78
N LEU A 167 3.72 29.17 -3.43
CA LEU A 167 3.98 29.03 -4.86
C LEU A 167 2.64 29.07 -5.60
N GLU A 168 2.38 30.18 -6.27
CA GLU A 168 1.22 30.32 -7.16
C GLU A 168 1.50 29.60 -8.49
N MET A 169 1.26 28.28 -8.55
CA MET A 169 1.46 27.56 -9.81
C MET A 169 0.28 27.70 -10.78
N PHE A 170 -0.95 27.86 -10.26
CA PHE A 170 -2.16 27.99 -11.08
C PHE A 170 -3.28 28.69 -10.32
N SER A 171 -3.34 30.03 -10.37
CA SER A 171 -4.62 30.76 -10.33
C SER A 171 -4.40 32.25 -10.67
N GLU A 172 -4.72 32.62 -11.91
CA GLU A 172 -5.12 33.99 -12.22
C GLU A 172 -6.50 34.22 -11.58
N LYS A 173 -6.60 35.20 -10.68
CA LYS A 173 -7.84 35.81 -10.16
C LYS A 173 -8.96 34.84 -9.74
N SER A 174 -8.90 34.41 -8.48
CA SER A 174 -10.10 34.44 -7.64
C SER A 174 -9.71 34.65 -6.18
N SER A 175 -9.73 35.91 -5.75
CA SER A 175 -9.77 36.27 -4.33
C SER A 175 -11.16 35.93 -3.78
N ALA A 176 -11.49 34.66 -3.73
CA ALA A 176 -12.45 34.17 -2.75
C ALA A 176 -11.62 33.75 -1.55
N HIS A 177 -11.69 34.52 -0.46
CA HIS A 177 -11.37 34.01 0.87
C HIS A 177 -12.32 32.84 1.15
N ILE A 178 -11.96 31.65 0.64
CA ILE A 178 -12.34 30.43 1.33
C ILE A 178 -11.46 30.50 2.57
N GLU A 179 -12.06 30.91 3.69
CA GLU A 179 -11.55 30.51 4.99
C GLU A 179 -11.31 29.00 4.87
N THR A 180 -10.05 28.59 4.72
CA THR A 180 -9.64 27.26 5.10
C THR A 180 -10.17 27.15 6.51
N THR A 181 -11.30 26.45 6.65
CA THR A 181 -11.81 26.06 7.95
C THR A 181 -10.66 25.25 8.51
N SER A 182 -9.84 25.89 9.34
CA SER A 182 -8.98 25.23 10.29
C SER A 182 -9.95 24.50 11.20
N THR A 183 -10.41 23.34 10.74
CA THR A 183 -11.32 22.47 11.45
C THR A 183 -10.62 22.17 12.76
N ASN A 184 -11.05 22.89 13.79
CA ASN A 184 -10.62 22.85 15.17
C ASN A 184 -9.36 22.00 15.37
N VAL A 185 -8.18 22.64 15.34
CA VAL A 185 -7.02 22.07 16.02
C VAL A 185 -7.46 21.93 17.46
N GLY A 186 -7.91 20.73 17.83
CA GLY A 186 -8.41 20.45 19.16
C GLY A 186 -7.37 20.92 20.16
N THR A 187 -7.83 21.44 21.30
CA THR A 187 -7.07 21.74 22.51
C THR A 187 -5.81 20.87 22.53
N GLY A 188 -4.59 21.44 22.60
CA GLY A 188 -3.33 20.75 22.21
C GLY A 188 -3.13 19.31 22.73
N GLN A 189 -3.82 18.93 23.81
CA GLN A 189 -4.02 17.57 24.29
C GLN A 189 -4.59 16.58 23.23
N ASN A 190 -5.64 16.95 22.49
CA ASN A 190 -6.24 16.11 21.45
C ASN A 190 -5.27 15.87 20.28
N PHE A 191 -4.54 16.90 19.87
CA PHE A 191 -3.53 16.79 18.82
C PHE A 191 -2.37 15.87 19.23
N LEU A 192 -1.90 15.97 20.49
CA LEU A 192 -0.87 15.07 21.04
C LEU A 192 -1.36 13.62 21.06
N VAL A 193 -2.58 13.36 21.54
CA VAL A 193 -3.19 12.03 21.54
C VAL A 193 -3.29 11.49 20.12
N GLY A 194 -3.77 12.28 19.17
CA GLY A 194 -3.83 11.89 17.76
C GLY A 194 -2.48 11.52 17.17
N THR A 195 -1.43 12.27 17.50
CA THR A 195 -0.05 11.99 17.07
C THR A 195 0.45 10.66 17.63
N LEU A 196 0.26 10.40 18.93
CA LEU A 196 0.68 9.14 19.57
C LEU A 196 -0.07 7.94 18.98
N VAL A 197 -1.38 8.08 18.76
CA VAL A 197 -2.21 7.04 18.13
C VAL A 197 -1.73 6.73 16.71
N LEU A 198 -1.39 7.75 15.91
CA LEU A 198 -0.84 7.56 14.57
C LEU A 198 0.55 6.90 14.60
N LEU A 199 1.42 7.22 15.56
CA LEU A 199 2.71 6.55 15.70
C LEU A 199 2.54 5.06 16.01
N CYS A 200 1.61 4.71 16.91
CA CYS A 200 1.25 3.32 17.18
C CYS A 200 0.75 2.63 15.91
N SER A 201 -0.14 3.28 15.16
CA SER A 201 -0.63 2.79 13.87
C SER A 201 0.52 2.54 12.88
N CYS A 202 1.48 3.45 12.72
CA CYS A 202 2.65 3.21 11.86
C CYS A 202 3.44 1.94 12.21
N VAL A 203 3.59 1.62 13.51
CA VAL A 203 4.26 0.40 13.97
C VAL A 203 3.43 -0.84 13.64
N ILE A 204 2.12 -0.77 13.84
CA ILE A 204 1.19 -1.88 13.59
C ILE A 204 1.10 -2.17 12.08
N TRP A 205 0.97 -1.14 11.25
CA TRP A 205 1.02 -1.24 9.79
C TRP A 205 2.34 -1.83 9.27
N SER A 206 3.48 -1.41 9.86
CA SER A 206 4.78 -2.03 9.56
C SER A 206 4.82 -3.52 9.93
N GLY A 207 4.26 -3.86 11.10
CA GLY A 207 4.11 -5.24 11.57
C GLY A 207 3.26 -6.09 10.65
N PHE A 208 2.20 -5.53 10.07
CA PHE A 208 1.38 -6.19 9.06
C PHE A 208 2.18 -6.56 7.81
N PHE A 209 2.95 -5.65 7.21
CA PHE A 209 3.79 -5.99 6.04
C PHE A 209 4.78 -7.11 6.33
N ILE A 210 5.40 -7.07 7.51
CA ILE A 210 6.34 -8.10 7.96
C ILE A 210 5.64 -9.45 8.10
N LEU A 211 4.51 -9.50 8.82
CA LEU A 211 3.74 -10.73 9.01
C LEU A 211 3.17 -11.24 7.69
N GLN A 212 2.77 -10.35 6.79
CA GLN A 212 2.25 -10.68 5.46
C GLN A 212 3.36 -11.32 4.63
N SER A 213 4.57 -10.76 4.66
CA SER A 213 5.75 -11.35 4.01
C SER A 213 6.07 -12.75 4.55
N ILE A 214 5.97 -12.97 5.86
CA ILE A 214 6.22 -14.28 6.47
C ILE A 214 5.12 -15.28 6.06
N THR A 215 3.87 -14.83 6.06
CA THR A 215 2.71 -15.67 5.75
C THR A 215 2.71 -16.07 4.27
N LEU A 216 3.06 -15.17 3.35
CA LEU A 216 3.17 -15.46 1.92
C LEU A 216 4.26 -16.47 1.57
N ARG A 217 5.28 -16.65 2.42
CA ARG A 217 6.29 -17.72 2.26
C ARG A 217 5.72 -19.11 2.56
N GLU A 218 4.78 -19.21 3.49
CA GLU A 218 4.15 -20.48 3.88
C GLU A 218 2.84 -20.73 3.12
N TYR A 219 2.15 -19.66 2.71
CA TYR A 219 0.88 -19.69 1.98
C TYR A 219 0.96 -18.81 0.71
N PRO A 220 1.66 -19.28 -0.36
CA PRO A 220 1.94 -18.49 -1.57
C PRO A 220 0.75 -18.33 -2.53
N ALA A 221 -0.44 -18.01 -2.01
CA ALA A 221 -1.68 -17.77 -2.76
C ALA A 221 -2.24 -16.39 -2.38
N GLU A 222 -1.92 -15.37 -3.18
CA GLU A 222 -2.11 -13.96 -2.85
C GLU A 222 -3.58 -13.54 -2.82
N LEU A 223 -4.40 -13.97 -3.80
CA LEU A 223 -5.83 -13.64 -3.81
C LEU A 223 -6.55 -14.30 -2.65
N SER A 224 -6.22 -15.57 -2.36
CA SER A 224 -6.80 -16.33 -1.26
C SER A 224 -6.38 -15.77 0.09
N LEU A 225 -5.11 -15.39 0.24
CA LEU A 225 -4.64 -14.74 1.46
C LEU A 225 -5.37 -13.41 1.67
N THR A 226 -5.44 -12.56 0.66
CA THR A 226 -6.17 -11.30 0.73
C THR A 226 -7.64 -11.52 1.08
N SER A 227 -8.32 -12.45 0.39
CA SER A 227 -9.72 -12.79 0.66
C SER A 227 -9.95 -13.23 2.11
N LEU A 228 -9.04 -14.02 2.68
CA LEU A 228 -9.16 -14.46 4.08
C LEU A 228 -8.88 -13.31 5.06
N ILE A 229 -7.90 -12.44 4.78
CA ILE A 229 -7.61 -11.27 5.61
C ILE A 229 -8.82 -10.33 5.65
N VAL A 230 -9.39 -9.97 4.50
CA VAL A 230 -10.54 -9.04 4.46
C VAL A 230 -11.81 -9.67 5.04
N PHE A 231 -12.04 -10.97 4.83
CA PHE A 231 -13.20 -11.66 5.41
C PHE A 231 -13.10 -11.74 6.93
N LEU A 232 -11.95 -12.18 7.46
CA LEU A 232 -11.75 -12.29 8.90
C LEU A 232 -11.68 -10.90 9.55
N GLY A 233 -11.12 -9.91 8.87
CA GLY A 233 -11.09 -8.51 9.29
C GLY A 233 -12.49 -7.91 9.39
N MET A 234 -13.37 -8.22 8.42
CA MET A 234 -14.79 -7.86 8.48
C MET A 234 -15.47 -8.51 9.69
N VAL A 235 -15.28 -9.80 9.93
CA VAL A 235 -15.92 -10.52 11.06
C VAL A 235 -15.43 -10.01 12.41
N GLN A 236 -14.12 -9.89 12.60
CA GLN A 236 -13.52 -9.39 13.83
C GLN A 236 -13.86 -7.90 14.04
N GLY A 237 -13.79 -7.10 12.97
CA GLY A 237 -14.15 -5.70 12.99
C GLY A 237 -15.63 -5.48 13.30
N ALA A 238 -16.53 -6.34 12.80
CA ALA A 238 -17.95 -6.29 13.14
C ALA A 238 -18.19 -6.58 14.62
N ALA A 239 -17.49 -7.56 15.19
CA ALA A 239 -17.57 -7.84 16.62
C ALA A 239 -17.12 -6.63 17.46
N VAL A 240 -16.00 -5.98 17.09
CA VAL A 240 -15.53 -4.76 17.76
C VAL A 240 -16.52 -3.60 17.56
N ALA A 241 -17.02 -3.39 16.35
CA ALA A 241 -17.96 -2.32 16.04
C ALA A 241 -19.28 -2.47 16.81
N LEU A 242 -19.79 -3.69 16.99
CA LEU A 242 -21.00 -3.95 17.78
C LEU A 242 -20.82 -3.61 19.26
N VAL A 243 -19.59 -3.76 19.79
CA VAL A 243 -19.26 -3.40 21.18
C VAL A 243 -19.00 -1.89 21.32
N MET A 244 -18.45 -1.24 20.29
CA MET A 244 -18.11 0.19 20.36
C MET A 244 -19.28 1.09 19.96
N GLU A 245 -20.16 0.64 19.07
CA GLU A 245 -21.28 1.40 18.51
C GLU A 245 -22.60 0.64 18.72
N HIS A 246 -23.22 0.90 19.87
CA HIS A 246 -24.46 0.26 20.30
C HIS A 246 -25.72 0.81 19.61
N ASP A 247 -25.64 2.00 18.99
CA ASP A 247 -26.77 2.56 18.26
C ASP A 247 -26.91 1.90 16.88
N PHE A 248 -27.89 1.01 16.74
CA PHE A 248 -28.20 0.35 15.47
C PHE A 248 -28.59 1.33 14.35
N LYS A 249 -29.00 2.57 14.67
CA LYS A 249 -29.21 3.59 13.64
C LYS A 249 -27.92 4.03 12.96
N ALA A 250 -26.79 3.98 13.67
CA ALA A 250 -25.48 4.29 13.09
C ALA A 250 -25.06 3.26 12.00
N TRP A 251 -25.62 2.04 12.07
CA TRP A 251 -25.38 0.98 11.08
C TRP A 251 -26.19 1.16 9.80
N ALA A 252 -27.22 2.01 9.80
CA ALA A 252 -28.02 2.31 8.62
C ALA A 252 -27.23 3.23 7.66
N ILE A 253 -26.55 2.63 6.69
CA ILE A 253 -25.90 3.36 5.61
C ILE A 253 -26.93 3.67 4.52
N GLY A 254 -27.09 4.97 4.23
CA GLY A 254 -27.92 5.44 3.12
C GLY A 254 -27.25 5.18 1.76
N PHE A 255 -28.07 5.13 0.69
CA PHE A 255 -27.59 5.07 -0.70
C PHE A 255 -27.09 6.44 -1.18
N ASP A 256 -26.05 6.95 -0.53
CA ASP A 256 -25.41 8.22 -0.85
C ASP A 256 -23.88 8.09 -0.79
N SER A 257 -23.18 9.22 -0.63
CA SER A 257 -21.72 9.25 -0.41
C SER A 257 -21.23 8.31 0.72
N ARG A 258 -22.09 7.99 1.71
CA ARG A 258 -21.78 7.11 2.84
C ARG A 258 -21.72 5.64 2.44
N LEU A 259 -22.30 5.26 1.29
CA LEU A 259 -22.14 3.93 0.69
C LEU A 259 -20.98 3.90 -0.30
N LEU A 260 -20.86 4.94 -1.13
CA LEU A 260 -19.81 5.00 -2.16
C LEU A 260 -18.40 4.94 -1.54
N ALA A 261 -18.20 5.60 -0.40
CA ALA A 261 -16.90 5.66 0.25
C ALA A 261 -16.41 4.31 0.82
N PRO A 262 -17.19 3.55 1.62
CA PRO A 262 -16.82 2.20 2.02
C PRO A 262 -16.60 1.28 0.82
N VAL A 263 -17.39 1.40 -0.25
CA VAL A 263 -17.24 0.57 -1.47
C VAL A 263 -15.92 0.89 -2.18
N TYR A 264 -15.65 2.16 -2.48
CA TYR A 264 -14.39 2.58 -3.11
C TYR A 264 -13.18 2.21 -2.25
N SER A 265 -13.23 2.54 -0.96
CA SER A 265 -12.13 2.22 -0.03
C SER A 265 -11.94 0.72 0.17
N GLY A 266 -13.00 -0.07 0.05
CA GLY A 266 -12.96 -1.52 0.16
C GLY A 266 -12.33 -2.16 -1.06
N ILE A 267 -12.79 -1.77 -2.25
CA ILE A 267 -12.29 -2.30 -3.52
C ILE A 267 -10.83 -1.87 -3.74
N VAL A 268 -10.56 -0.56 -3.72
CA VAL A 268 -9.23 -0.03 -4.06
C VAL A 268 -8.28 -0.15 -2.86
N GLY A 269 -8.72 0.31 -1.69
CA GLY A 269 -7.88 0.44 -0.51
C GLY A 269 -7.65 -0.84 0.28
N SER A 270 -8.44 -1.90 0.07
CA SER A 270 -8.26 -3.18 0.78
C SER A 270 -8.12 -4.36 -0.18
N ALA A 271 -9.10 -4.62 -1.06
CA ALA A 271 -9.04 -5.78 -1.97
C ALA A 271 -7.87 -5.68 -2.96
N MET A 272 -7.82 -4.61 -3.77
CA MET A 272 -6.73 -4.39 -4.73
C MET A 272 -5.41 -4.13 -4.01
N ALA A 273 -5.44 -3.27 -2.98
CA ALA A 273 -4.28 -2.97 -2.14
C ALA A 273 -3.58 -4.20 -1.58
N TYR A 274 -4.28 -5.03 -0.79
CA TYR A 274 -3.66 -6.18 -0.13
C TYR A 274 -3.23 -7.25 -1.14
N TYR A 275 -3.96 -7.39 -2.24
CA TYR A 275 -3.56 -8.29 -3.32
C TYR A 275 -2.28 -7.82 -4.01
N LEU A 276 -2.26 -6.60 -4.56
CA LEU A 276 -1.12 -6.08 -5.31
C LEU A 276 0.11 -5.91 -4.42
N GLN A 277 -0.06 -5.42 -3.19
CA GLN A 277 1.04 -5.33 -2.23
C GLN A 277 1.54 -6.74 -1.86
N GLY A 278 0.66 -7.75 -1.78
CA GLY A 278 1.03 -9.12 -1.49
C GLY A 278 1.89 -9.71 -2.60
N VAL A 279 1.49 -9.50 -3.85
CA VAL A 279 2.27 -9.87 -5.05
C VAL A 279 3.67 -9.22 -4.99
N VAL A 280 3.73 -7.91 -4.77
CA VAL A 280 5.01 -7.19 -4.71
C VAL A 280 5.84 -7.60 -3.49
N THR A 281 5.22 -7.85 -2.34
CA THR A 281 5.91 -8.29 -1.12
C THR A 281 6.54 -9.67 -1.32
N LYS A 282 5.86 -10.59 -2.00
CA LYS A 282 6.41 -11.90 -2.33
C LYS A 282 7.61 -11.79 -3.28
N GLU A 283 7.54 -10.92 -4.28
CA GLU A 283 8.60 -10.74 -5.28
C GLU A 283 9.80 -9.92 -4.77
N ARG A 284 9.58 -8.83 -4.02
CA ARG A 284 10.61 -7.82 -3.67
C ARG A 284 10.84 -7.64 -2.17
N GLY A 285 10.00 -8.25 -1.34
CA GLY A 285 10.02 -8.13 0.11
C GLY A 285 9.25 -6.91 0.65
N PRO A 286 8.97 -6.89 1.97
CA PRO A 286 8.11 -5.88 2.60
C PRO A 286 8.72 -4.49 2.58
N VAL A 287 10.05 -4.38 2.75
CA VAL A 287 10.77 -3.08 2.72
C VAL A 287 10.56 -2.36 1.38
N PHE A 288 10.57 -3.11 0.27
CA PHE A 288 10.37 -2.53 -1.05
C PHE A 288 8.99 -1.91 -1.18
N VAL A 289 7.94 -2.60 -0.71
CA VAL A 289 6.56 -2.11 -0.73
C VAL A 289 6.44 -0.82 0.09
N THR A 290 6.92 -0.84 1.34
CA THR A 290 6.80 0.31 2.24
C THR A 290 7.60 1.53 1.79
N ALA A 291 8.66 1.33 1.00
CA ALA A 291 9.44 2.43 0.47
C ALA A 291 8.59 3.38 -0.37
N PHE A 292 7.50 2.94 -0.99
CA PHE A 292 6.66 3.80 -1.84
C PHE A 292 5.66 4.69 -1.06
N ASN A 293 5.49 4.53 0.26
CA ASN A 293 4.53 5.34 1.03
C ASN A 293 4.69 6.87 0.84
N PRO A 294 5.91 7.42 0.79
CA PRO A 294 6.14 8.85 0.54
C PRO A 294 5.64 9.36 -0.82
N LEU A 295 5.47 8.47 -1.81
CA LEU A 295 4.87 8.84 -3.09
C LEU A 295 3.37 9.18 -2.92
N CYS A 296 2.63 8.48 -2.05
CA CYS A 296 1.23 8.82 -1.77
C CYS A 296 1.11 10.22 -1.19
N MET A 297 2.00 10.62 -0.28
CA MET A 297 2.02 12.01 0.23
C MET A 297 2.16 13.03 -0.91
N ILE A 298 3.09 12.82 -1.84
CA ILE A 298 3.31 13.75 -2.97
C ILE A 298 2.03 13.87 -3.80
N ILE A 299 1.38 12.74 -4.10
CA ILE A 299 0.14 12.72 -4.88
C ILE A 299 -1.00 13.40 -4.09
N VAL A 300 -1.12 13.15 -2.78
CA VAL A 300 -2.12 13.80 -1.92
C VAL A 300 -1.94 15.32 -1.91
N ALA A 301 -0.71 15.81 -1.77
CA ALA A 301 -0.44 17.25 -1.80
C ALA A 301 -0.76 17.87 -3.17
N ALA A 302 -0.44 17.18 -4.26
CA ALA A 302 -0.80 17.62 -5.61
C ALA A 302 -2.33 17.66 -5.82
N LEU A 303 -3.05 16.61 -5.43
CA LEU A 303 -4.51 16.55 -5.51
C LEU A 303 -5.19 17.58 -4.60
N GLY A 304 -4.67 17.79 -3.39
CA GLY A 304 -5.15 18.84 -2.48
C GLY A 304 -5.01 20.23 -3.10
N SER A 305 -3.89 20.52 -3.74
CA SER A 305 -3.72 21.79 -4.44
C SER A 305 -4.66 21.95 -5.65
N LEU A 306 -4.80 20.91 -6.48
CA LEU A 306 -5.62 20.97 -7.70
C LEU A 306 -7.13 20.99 -7.43
N ILE A 307 -7.60 20.23 -6.43
CA ILE A 307 -9.03 20.00 -6.17
C ILE A 307 -9.55 20.90 -5.05
N LEU A 308 -8.75 21.11 -4.00
CA LEU A 308 -9.16 21.87 -2.81
C LEU A 308 -8.61 23.32 -2.81
N ALA A 309 -7.90 23.73 -3.86
CA ALA A 309 -7.22 25.03 -3.96
C ALA A 309 -6.27 25.31 -2.78
N GLU A 310 -5.68 24.25 -2.19
CA GLU A 310 -4.73 24.41 -1.11
C GLU A 310 -3.44 25.05 -1.62
N GLN A 311 -2.96 26.04 -0.85
CA GLN A 311 -1.72 26.76 -1.16
C GLN A 311 -0.50 25.84 -0.99
N LEU A 312 0.21 25.58 -2.08
CA LEU A 312 1.48 24.84 -2.05
C LEU A 312 2.59 25.75 -1.53
N HIS A 313 3.33 25.26 -0.54
CA HIS A 313 4.45 25.98 0.04
C HIS A 313 5.75 25.50 -0.62
N LEU A 314 6.76 26.37 -0.72
CA LEU A 314 8.08 26.02 -1.27
C LEU A 314 8.69 24.77 -0.63
N GLY A 315 8.50 24.59 0.68
CA GLY A 315 8.97 23.39 1.37
C GLY A 315 8.31 22.10 0.92
N SER A 316 7.07 22.15 0.43
CA SER A 316 6.40 20.99 -0.16
C SER A 316 7.08 20.54 -1.46
N VAL A 317 7.56 21.48 -2.28
CA VAL A 317 8.28 21.17 -3.52
C VAL A 317 9.68 20.63 -3.23
N ILE A 318 10.42 21.28 -2.33
CA ILE A 318 11.76 20.83 -1.93
C ILE A 318 11.67 19.43 -1.29
N GLY A 319 10.72 19.23 -0.38
CA GLY A 319 10.48 17.93 0.26
C GLY A 319 10.16 16.83 -0.75
N ALA A 320 9.30 17.11 -1.74
CA ALA A 320 8.98 16.16 -2.81
C ALA A 320 10.21 15.75 -3.64
N ILE A 321 11.08 16.71 -4.00
CA ILE A 321 12.34 16.42 -4.72
C ILE A 321 13.24 15.51 -3.89
N VAL A 322 13.41 15.81 -2.60
CA VAL A 322 14.23 15.01 -1.68
C VAL A 322 13.67 13.59 -1.51
N ILE A 323 12.33 13.45 -1.41
CA ILE A 323 11.66 12.14 -1.39
C ILE A 323 12.01 11.34 -2.66
N VAL A 324 11.89 11.93 -3.85
CA VAL A 324 12.18 11.23 -5.12
C VAL A 324 13.64 10.76 -5.17
N ILE A 325 14.59 11.59 -4.72
CA ILE A 325 16.01 11.22 -4.64
C ILE A 325 16.22 10.05 -3.66
N GLY A 326 15.57 10.10 -2.49
CA GLY A 326 15.64 9.04 -1.49
C GLY A 326 15.09 7.71 -2.02
N LEU A 327 13.92 7.74 -2.65
CA LEU A 327 13.30 6.58 -3.30
C LEU A 327 14.20 5.98 -4.37
N TYR A 328 14.78 6.82 -5.23
CA TYR A 328 15.71 6.37 -6.26
C TYR A 328 16.91 5.61 -5.65
N SER A 329 17.48 6.11 -4.55
CA SER A 329 18.59 5.47 -3.86
C SER A 329 18.19 4.10 -3.25
N VAL A 330 17.01 3.99 -2.64
CA VAL A 330 16.48 2.70 -2.14
C VAL A 330 16.26 1.71 -3.27
N ILE A 331 15.66 2.18 -4.37
CA ILE A 331 15.37 1.38 -5.56
C ILE A 331 16.66 0.88 -6.20
N TRP A 332 17.65 1.75 -6.37
CA TRP A 332 18.98 1.38 -6.88
C TRP A 332 19.67 0.35 -5.99
N GLY A 333 19.58 0.52 -4.67
CA GLY A 333 20.10 -0.46 -3.71
C GLY A 333 19.45 -1.85 -3.87
N LYS A 334 18.13 -1.92 -4.06
CA LYS A 334 17.38 -3.17 -4.28
C LYS A 334 17.60 -3.79 -5.67
N SER A 335 17.73 -2.99 -6.73
CA SER A 335 17.93 -3.51 -8.10
C SER A 335 19.25 -4.26 -8.23
N GLN A 336 20.27 -3.85 -7.48
CA GLN A 336 21.60 -4.45 -7.47
C GLN A 336 21.68 -5.78 -6.70
N ASP A 337 20.79 -6.03 -5.73
CA ASP A 337 20.72 -7.34 -5.06
C ASP A 337 20.33 -8.46 -6.04
N HIS A 338 19.55 -8.13 -7.07
CA HIS A 338 19.09 -9.09 -8.07
C HIS A 338 20.18 -9.44 -9.08
N ILE A 339 21.21 -8.59 -9.22
CA ILE A 339 22.36 -8.82 -10.09
C ILE A 339 23.40 -9.70 -9.36
N GLY A 340 23.43 -9.66 -8.03
CA GLY A 340 24.42 -10.38 -7.20
C GLY A 340 24.01 -11.77 -6.70
N SER A 341 22.82 -12.28 -7.05
CA SER A 341 22.42 -13.65 -6.70
C SER A 341 22.83 -14.58 -7.85
N PRO A 342 23.88 -15.41 -7.72
CA PRO A 342 24.11 -16.47 -8.68
C PRO A 342 22.92 -17.43 -8.59
N THR A 343 22.38 -17.76 -9.74
CA THR A 343 21.36 -18.77 -9.96
C THR A 343 21.86 -20.11 -9.39
N LEU A 344 21.62 -20.37 -8.11
CA LEU A 344 21.74 -21.72 -7.55
C LEU A 344 20.46 -22.48 -7.87
N THR A 345 20.35 -22.85 -9.14
CA THR A 345 19.57 -24.00 -9.60
C THR A 345 20.50 -24.87 -10.43
N GLU A 346 21.49 -25.48 -9.80
CA GLU A 346 21.94 -26.80 -10.24
C GLU A 346 21.00 -27.83 -9.61
N GLY A 347 19.95 -28.15 -10.36
CA GLY A 347 19.07 -29.29 -10.16
C GLY A 347 18.77 -29.83 -11.53
N LYS A 348 19.35 -31.00 -11.84
CA LYS A 348 19.27 -31.77 -13.09
C LYS A 348 17.94 -31.62 -13.85
N GLY A 349 18.07 -31.36 -15.15
CA GLY A 349 17.18 -31.72 -16.25
C GLY A 349 15.69 -31.83 -15.95
N ASN A 350 14.91 -30.84 -16.40
CA ASN A 350 13.87 -31.03 -17.43
C ASN A 350 13.39 -29.65 -17.90
N SER A 351 13.23 -29.57 -19.22
CA SER A 351 12.71 -28.50 -20.05
C SER A 351 11.87 -27.43 -19.32
N LEU A 352 12.31 -26.17 -19.43
CA LEU A 352 11.50 -24.99 -19.17
C LEU A 352 10.23 -25.04 -20.03
N GLU A 353 9.10 -25.44 -19.46
CA GLU A 353 7.79 -25.21 -20.08
C GLU A 353 7.49 -23.70 -20.01
N LEU A 354 7.40 -23.10 -21.21
CA LEU A 354 6.92 -21.74 -21.42
C LEU A 354 5.47 -21.58 -20.93
N PRO A 355 5.05 -20.36 -20.52
CA PRO A 355 3.68 -20.09 -20.09
C PRO A 355 2.67 -20.46 -21.19
N ILE A 356 1.53 -21.03 -20.78
CA ILE A 356 0.47 -21.66 -21.59
C ILE A 356 0.04 -20.81 -22.80
N VAL A 357 0.11 -19.48 -22.70
CA VAL A 357 -0.21 -18.54 -23.80
C VAL A 357 0.74 -18.68 -24.99
N ALA A 358 2.00 -19.06 -24.78
CA ALA A 358 2.97 -19.29 -25.86
C ALA A 358 2.82 -20.68 -26.50
N LYS A 359 2.27 -21.66 -25.76
CA LYS A 359 2.05 -23.03 -26.24
C LYS A 359 0.91 -23.06 -27.26
N ASP A 360 -0.18 -22.35 -26.97
CA ASP A 360 -1.32 -22.22 -27.89
C ASP A 360 -0.95 -21.52 -29.21
N ILE A 361 -0.01 -20.57 -29.18
CA ILE A 361 0.46 -19.87 -30.40
C ILE A 361 1.34 -20.80 -31.26
N MET A 362 2.21 -21.60 -30.64
CA MET A 362 3.08 -22.51 -31.38
C MET A 362 2.36 -23.77 -31.91
N ASP A 363 1.34 -24.25 -31.20
CA ASP A 363 0.53 -25.39 -31.66
C ASP A 363 -0.41 -24.99 -32.81
N HIS A 364 -0.84 -23.73 -32.87
CA HIS A 364 -1.65 -23.20 -33.98
C HIS A 364 -0.83 -22.91 -35.25
N GLU A 365 0.49 -22.77 -35.14
CA GLU A 365 1.40 -22.49 -36.27
C GLU A 365 1.95 -23.78 -36.90
N ASN A 366 2.15 -24.85 -36.10
CA ASN A 366 2.61 -26.17 -36.58
C ASN A 366 1.55 -26.98 -37.34
N THR A 367 0.28 -26.56 -37.34
CA THR A 367 -0.79 -27.22 -38.12
C THR A 367 -0.90 -26.69 -39.55
N HIS A 368 -0.18 -25.63 -39.92
CA HIS A 368 -0.24 -25.02 -41.25
C HIS A 368 0.99 -25.26 -42.15
N SER A 369 2.01 -26.00 -41.69
CA SER A 369 3.21 -26.33 -42.47
C SER A 369 3.35 -27.85 -42.69
N GLY A 370 2.43 -28.40 -43.48
CA GLY A 370 2.61 -29.73 -44.09
C GLY A 370 3.68 -29.69 -45.20
N PRO A 371 4.45 -30.78 -45.40
CA PRO A 371 5.60 -30.79 -46.32
C PRO A 371 5.17 -30.81 -47.80
N ILE A 372 5.81 -29.98 -48.62
CA ILE A 372 5.96 -30.19 -50.08
C ILE A 372 7.40 -30.60 -50.33
#